data_AF-A0A257YA08-F1
#
_entry.id   AF-A0A257YA08-F1
#
_cell.length_a   1.000
_cell.length_b   1.000
_cell.length_c   1.000
_cell.angle_alpha   90.00
_cell.angle_beta   90.00
_cell.angle_gamma   90.00
#
_symmetry.space_group_name_H-M   'P 1'
#
loop_
_entity.id
_entity.type
_entity.pdbx_description
1 polymer ?
#
loop_
_entity_poly.entity_id
_entity_poly.type
_entity_poly.pdbx_seq_one_letter_code
_entity_poly.pdbx_strand_id
1 'polypeptide(L)'
;MQRALELAQAQLGHTAPNPSVGCVIVANGAIVGEGATGAGGRPHAEEIALGMAGEHAHGATAYVTLEPCNQRSGGAASCSQLLLTAGLARIVIACPDPHPLGAHGADRLKAAGIRTELGLLQTEAMALNAGFFKLVALGRPLLSIDEDGARHDAEFDLARNETFEQALDRLGAAGLTRVYVRPGAALAAQLKARGLVDVDRSSQ
;
A
#
# COMPACT_ATOMS: atom_id res chain seq x y z
N MET A 1 -1.42 -10.23 -11.57
CA MET A 1 -1.76 -9.76 -10.21
C MET A 1 -0.86 -10.37 -9.14
N GLN A 2 -0.72 -11.70 -9.04
CA GLN A 2 0.17 -12.32 -8.03
C GLN A 2 1.58 -11.70 -7.99
N ARG A 3 2.20 -11.52 -9.16
CA ARG A 3 3.49 -10.84 -9.30
C ARG A 3 3.50 -9.40 -8.75
N ALA A 4 2.42 -8.64 -8.96
CA ALA A 4 2.30 -7.29 -8.42
C ALA A 4 2.19 -7.31 -6.88
N LEU A 5 1.51 -8.31 -6.29
CA LEU A 5 1.46 -8.50 -4.84
C LEU A 5 2.84 -8.85 -4.27
N GLU A 6 3.64 -9.69 -4.94
CA GLU A 6 5.01 -10.00 -4.53
C GLU A 6 5.89 -8.75 -4.48
N LEU A 7 5.81 -7.92 -5.53
CA LEU A 7 6.51 -6.64 -5.61
C LEU A 7 6.10 -5.68 -4.47
N ALA A 8 4.79 -5.57 -4.20
CA ALA A 8 4.28 -4.76 -3.09
C ALA A 8 4.74 -5.29 -1.73
N GLN A 9 4.72 -6.61 -1.56
CA GLN A 9 5.05 -7.30 -0.31
C GLN A 9 6.52 -7.09 0.08
N ALA A 10 7.41 -6.97 -0.90
CA ALA A 10 8.82 -6.68 -0.70
C ALA A 10 9.09 -5.27 -0.16
N GLN A 11 8.11 -4.36 -0.21
CA GLN A 11 8.25 -2.97 0.22
C GLN A 11 7.58 -2.63 1.56
N LEU A 12 6.95 -3.62 2.22
CA LEU A 12 6.41 -3.40 3.57
C LEU A 12 7.51 -2.92 4.52
N GLY A 13 7.20 -1.92 5.37
CA GLY A 13 8.17 -1.32 6.30
C GLY A 13 9.03 -0.21 5.69
N HIS A 14 8.93 0.04 4.37
CA HIS A 14 9.78 1.01 3.68
C HIS A 14 9.02 2.18 3.03
N THR A 15 7.69 2.10 2.94
CA THR A 15 6.90 3.04 2.12
C THR A 15 6.10 4.07 2.91
N ALA A 16 6.07 3.95 4.24
CA ALA A 16 5.35 4.89 5.10
C ALA A 16 5.72 6.36 4.78
N PRO A 17 4.74 7.27 4.72
CA PRO A 17 3.33 7.10 5.11
C PRO A 17 2.41 6.51 4.02
N ASN A 18 2.96 6.12 2.88
CA ASN A 18 2.20 5.63 1.73
C ASN A 18 2.05 4.09 1.77
N PRO A 19 1.02 3.53 1.09
CA PRO A 19 0.86 2.10 0.98
C PRO A 19 1.97 1.47 0.13
N SER A 20 2.27 0.21 0.41
CA SER A 20 3.12 -0.60 -0.46
C SER A 20 2.24 -1.14 -1.60
N VAL A 21 2.50 -0.65 -2.81
CA VAL A 21 1.74 -0.99 -4.01
C VAL A 21 2.69 -1.65 -5.00
N GLY A 22 2.17 -2.58 -5.79
CA GLY A 22 2.88 -3.16 -6.92
C GLY A 22 2.08 -2.96 -8.19
N CYS A 23 2.79 -2.78 -9.30
CA CYS A 23 2.24 -2.63 -10.63
C CYS A 23 3.04 -3.46 -11.63
N VAL A 24 2.34 -4.19 -12.49
CA VAL A 24 2.92 -4.96 -13.60
C VAL A 24 2.19 -4.61 -14.88
N ILE A 25 2.93 -4.26 -15.93
CA ILE A 25 2.40 -3.94 -17.26
C ILE A 25 2.77 -5.08 -18.21
N VAL A 26 1.76 -5.61 -18.90
CA VAL A 26 1.87 -6.74 -19.82
C VAL A 26 1.42 -6.34 -21.21
N ALA A 27 2.27 -6.58 -22.20
CA ALA A 27 1.99 -6.40 -23.62
C ALA A 27 2.34 -7.67 -24.38
N ASN A 28 1.46 -8.12 -25.29
CA ASN A 28 1.67 -9.31 -26.13
C ASN A 28 2.07 -10.58 -25.34
N GLY A 29 1.50 -10.75 -24.14
CA GLY A 29 1.79 -11.90 -23.27
C GLY A 29 3.11 -11.81 -22.50
N ALA A 30 3.88 -10.72 -22.62
CA ALA A 30 5.14 -10.50 -21.93
C ALA A 30 5.03 -9.34 -20.93
N ILE A 31 5.73 -9.45 -19.80
CA ILE A 31 5.92 -8.33 -18.87
C ILE A 31 6.86 -7.33 -19.52
N VAL A 32 6.39 -6.10 -19.69
CA VAL A 32 7.18 -4.98 -20.25
C VAL A 32 7.55 -3.94 -19.20
N GLY A 33 6.87 -3.95 -18.05
CA GLY A 33 7.21 -3.07 -16.93
C GLY A 33 6.79 -3.65 -15.59
N GLU A 34 7.63 -3.48 -14.58
CA GLU A 34 7.36 -3.82 -13.19
C GLU A 34 7.72 -2.65 -12.29
N GLY A 35 6.95 -2.45 -11.23
CA GLY A 35 7.22 -1.42 -10.24
C GLY A 35 6.60 -1.73 -8.91
N ALA A 36 7.22 -1.24 -7.85
CA ALA A 36 6.69 -1.24 -6.49
C ALA A 36 6.90 0.14 -5.88
N THR A 37 6.02 0.61 -4.99
CA THR A 37 6.19 1.90 -4.31
C THR A 37 7.62 2.02 -3.76
N GLY A 38 8.32 3.10 -4.10
CA GLY A 38 9.69 3.33 -3.65
C GLY A 38 9.80 3.64 -2.16
N ALA A 39 11.02 3.53 -1.62
CA ALA A 39 11.31 3.87 -0.23
C ALA A 39 10.89 5.33 0.09
N GLY A 40 10.29 5.56 1.26
CA GLY A 40 9.66 6.84 1.61
C GLY A 40 8.32 7.09 0.90
N GLY A 41 7.81 6.10 0.17
CA GLY A 41 6.49 6.11 -0.45
C GLY A 41 6.42 6.74 -1.83
N ARG A 42 7.57 7.04 -2.45
CA ARG A 42 7.69 7.59 -3.81
C ARG A 42 8.94 7.03 -4.50
N PRO A 43 8.97 6.94 -5.84
CA PRO A 43 7.82 7.11 -6.74
C PRO A 43 6.77 6.01 -6.54
N HIS A 44 5.57 6.22 -7.08
CA HIS A 44 4.49 5.22 -7.05
C HIS A 44 4.82 4.03 -7.94
N ALA A 45 4.21 2.87 -7.67
CA ALA A 45 4.46 1.64 -8.40
C ALA A 45 4.18 1.78 -9.90
N GLU A 46 3.12 2.50 -10.25
CA GLU A 46 2.70 2.75 -11.63
C GLU A 46 3.69 3.64 -12.38
N GLU A 47 4.31 4.62 -11.70
CA GLU A 47 5.35 5.46 -12.31
C GLU A 47 6.57 4.64 -12.69
N ILE A 48 7.01 3.76 -11.80
CA ILE A 48 8.15 2.88 -12.03
C ILE A 48 7.84 1.89 -13.16
N ALA A 49 6.67 1.24 -13.11
CA ALA A 49 6.26 0.28 -14.12
C ALA A 49 6.12 0.94 -15.50
N LEU A 50 5.53 2.15 -15.58
CA LEU A 50 5.43 2.92 -16.82
C LEU A 50 6.80 3.35 -17.34
N GLY A 51 7.69 3.79 -16.45
CA GLY A 51 9.06 4.16 -16.81
C GLY A 51 9.84 2.99 -17.41
N MET A 52 9.66 1.78 -16.87
CA MET A 52 10.25 0.55 -17.41
C MET A 52 9.60 0.14 -18.75
N ALA A 53 8.27 0.24 -18.87
CA ALA A 53 7.55 -0.15 -20.08
C ALA A 53 7.83 0.78 -21.27
N GLY A 54 7.97 2.09 -21.03
CA GLY A 54 8.09 3.11 -22.07
C GLY A 54 6.92 3.01 -23.06
N GLU A 55 7.25 3.08 -24.36
CA GLU A 55 6.26 3.00 -25.45
C GLU A 55 5.48 1.68 -25.48
N HIS A 56 6.00 0.60 -24.88
CA HIS A 56 5.31 -0.68 -24.83
C HIS A 56 4.09 -0.67 -23.89
N ALA A 57 3.89 0.40 -23.11
CA ALA A 57 2.68 0.59 -22.33
C ALA A 57 1.45 0.89 -23.23
N HIS A 58 1.65 1.42 -24.43
CA HIS A 58 0.53 1.73 -25.32
C HIS A 58 -0.22 0.46 -25.73
N GLY A 59 -1.53 0.44 -25.51
CA GLY A 59 -2.38 -0.73 -25.76
C GLY A 59 -2.19 -1.89 -24.79
N ALA A 60 -1.34 -1.75 -23.76
CA ALA A 60 -1.03 -2.82 -22.82
C ALA A 60 -2.10 -3.00 -21.73
N THR A 61 -1.93 -4.03 -20.90
CA THR A 61 -2.71 -4.27 -19.69
C THR A 61 -1.87 -4.00 -18.45
N ALA A 62 -2.34 -3.13 -17.54
CA ALA A 62 -1.74 -2.96 -16.22
C ALA A 62 -2.46 -3.78 -15.16
N TYR A 63 -1.72 -4.36 -14.22
CA TYR A 63 -2.22 -5.01 -13.01
C TYR A 63 -1.66 -4.27 -11.81
N VAL A 64 -2.53 -3.69 -10.97
CA VAL A 64 -2.12 -2.86 -9.83
C VAL A 64 -2.82 -3.32 -8.54
N THR A 65 -2.07 -3.38 -7.44
CA THR A 65 -2.58 -3.94 -6.18
C THR A 65 -3.48 -2.99 -5.39
N LEU A 66 -3.50 -1.70 -5.71
CA LEU A 66 -4.35 -0.69 -5.10
C LEU A 66 -4.84 0.25 -6.21
N GLU A 67 -6.01 0.85 -6.05
CA GLU A 67 -6.54 1.82 -7.00
C GLU A 67 -5.53 2.95 -7.28
N PRO A 68 -5.23 3.25 -8.56
CA PRO A 68 -4.31 4.32 -8.90
C PRO A 68 -4.81 5.66 -8.39
N CYS A 69 -3.94 6.47 -7.80
CA CYS A 69 -4.38 7.74 -7.23
C CYS A 69 -5.06 8.64 -8.27
N ASN A 70 -6.17 9.27 -7.88
CA ASN A 70 -6.89 10.24 -8.69
C ASN A 70 -6.26 11.64 -8.62
N GLN A 71 -5.80 12.02 -7.43
CA GLN A 71 -5.19 13.31 -7.15
C GLN A 71 -3.91 13.15 -6.32
N ARG A 72 -3.06 14.17 -6.36
CA ARG A 72 -1.82 14.25 -5.56
C ARG A 72 -1.78 15.61 -4.87
N SER A 73 -1.26 15.64 -3.65
CA SER A 73 -1.12 16.88 -2.87
C SER A 73 -0.10 17.87 -3.46
N GLY A 74 0.87 17.40 -4.24
CA GLY A 74 1.99 18.20 -4.75
C GLY A 74 1.87 18.67 -6.20
N GLY A 75 0.69 18.63 -6.81
CA GLY A 75 0.46 19.13 -8.19
C GLY A 75 1.04 18.28 -9.33
N ALA A 76 1.88 17.27 -9.04
CA ALA A 76 2.31 16.29 -10.02
C ALA A 76 1.11 15.51 -10.61
N ALA A 77 1.25 15.07 -11.86
CA ALA A 77 0.23 14.23 -12.50
C ALA A 77 -0.06 12.99 -11.65
N SER A 78 -1.33 12.66 -11.47
CA SER A 78 -1.76 11.48 -10.70
C SER A 78 -1.49 10.19 -11.48
N CYS A 79 -1.41 9.05 -10.80
CA CYS A 79 -1.16 7.77 -11.47
C CYS A 79 -2.25 7.45 -12.50
N SER A 80 -3.52 7.71 -12.16
CA SER A 80 -4.63 7.57 -13.12
C SER A 80 -4.45 8.46 -14.36
N GLN A 81 -3.90 9.67 -14.22
CA GLN A 81 -3.56 10.52 -15.36
C GLN A 81 -2.37 9.95 -16.17
N LEU A 82 -1.33 9.47 -15.51
CA LEU A 82 -0.15 8.91 -16.18
C LEU A 82 -0.49 7.65 -16.98
N LEU A 83 -1.27 6.75 -16.38
CA LEU A 83 -1.78 5.52 -17.00
C LEU A 83 -2.67 5.83 -18.21
N LEU A 84 -3.50 6.88 -18.12
CA LEU A 84 -4.28 7.37 -19.24
C LEU A 84 -3.39 7.90 -20.36
N THR A 85 -2.45 8.78 -20.04
CA THR A 85 -1.52 9.37 -21.01
C THR A 85 -0.67 8.31 -21.71
N ALA A 86 -0.29 7.24 -21.00
CA ALA A 86 0.43 6.10 -21.58
C ALA A 86 -0.40 5.30 -22.59
N GLY A 87 -1.72 5.49 -22.64
CA GLY A 87 -2.60 4.85 -23.60
C GLY A 87 -2.82 3.36 -23.34
N LEU A 88 -2.90 2.94 -22.06
CA LEU A 88 -3.25 1.56 -21.72
C LEU A 88 -4.62 1.18 -22.31
N ALA A 89 -4.75 -0.07 -22.79
CA ALA A 89 -6.03 -0.60 -23.23
C ALA A 89 -6.88 -1.11 -22.06
N ARG A 90 -6.22 -1.62 -21.01
CA ARG A 90 -6.87 -2.29 -19.89
C ARG A 90 -6.11 -2.07 -18.59
N ILE A 91 -6.85 -2.00 -17.49
CA ILE A 91 -6.31 -2.04 -16.13
C ILE A 91 -7.13 -3.00 -15.26
N VAL A 92 -6.43 -3.79 -14.46
CA VAL A 92 -7.00 -4.68 -13.45
C VAL A 92 -6.49 -4.25 -12.08
N ILE A 93 -7.40 -3.87 -11.20
CA ILE A 93 -7.13 -3.31 -9.88
C ILE A 93 -7.53 -4.35 -8.83
N ALA A 94 -6.67 -4.61 -7.84
CA ALA A 94 -7.00 -5.60 -6.81
C ALA A 94 -8.00 -5.05 -5.78
N CYS A 95 -7.76 -3.87 -5.21
CA CYS A 95 -8.65 -3.29 -4.18
C CYS A 95 -8.80 -1.76 -4.34
N PRO A 96 -9.94 -1.17 -3.92
CA PRO A 96 -10.16 0.27 -3.96
C PRO A 96 -9.29 1.01 -2.94
N ASP A 97 -9.01 2.29 -3.18
CA ASP A 97 -8.28 3.13 -2.22
C ASP A 97 -9.27 3.93 -1.34
N PRO A 98 -9.31 3.72 -0.02
CA PRO A 98 -10.18 4.49 0.87
C PRO A 98 -9.70 5.93 1.10
N HIS A 99 -8.47 6.28 0.71
CA HIS A 99 -7.91 7.60 0.93
C HIS A 99 -8.59 8.63 0.00
N PRO A 100 -9.03 9.81 0.49
CA PRO A 100 -9.77 10.78 -0.32
C PRO A 100 -9.07 11.25 -1.61
N LEU A 101 -7.73 11.36 -1.58
CA LEU A 101 -6.93 11.69 -2.77
C LEU A 101 -6.71 10.50 -3.71
N GLY A 102 -6.80 9.28 -3.18
CA GLY A 102 -6.60 8.04 -3.91
C GLY A 102 -7.84 7.60 -4.68
N ALA A 103 -9.01 7.74 -4.05
CA ALA A 103 -10.31 7.34 -4.59
C ALA A 103 -10.67 7.99 -5.93
N HIS A 104 -11.49 7.28 -6.71
CA HIS A 104 -12.03 7.69 -8.02
C HIS A 104 -11.01 7.67 -9.18
N GLY A 105 -9.86 7.04 -8.98
CA GLY A 105 -8.89 6.82 -10.06
C GLY A 105 -9.41 5.80 -11.08
N ALA A 106 -10.08 4.74 -10.60
CA ALA A 106 -10.74 3.76 -11.45
C ALA A 106 -11.87 4.40 -12.28
N ASP A 107 -12.64 5.30 -11.66
CA ASP A 107 -13.72 6.04 -12.33
C ASP A 107 -13.17 6.91 -13.47
N ARG A 108 -12.07 7.63 -13.23
CA ARG A 108 -11.38 8.43 -14.26
C ARG A 108 -10.96 7.57 -15.46
N LEU A 109 -10.29 6.45 -15.20
CA LEU A 109 -9.79 5.56 -16.24
C LEU A 109 -10.94 4.97 -17.07
N LYS A 110 -12.01 4.53 -16.39
CA LYS A 110 -13.21 4.02 -17.04
C LYS A 110 -13.91 5.08 -17.89
N ALA A 111 -14.06 6.30 -17.38
CA ALA A 111 -14.67 7.41 -18.12
C ALA A 111 -13.88 7.80 -19.37
N ALA A 112 -12.56 7.60 -19.35
CA ALA A 112 -11.68 7.83 -20.49
C ALA A 112 -11.59 6.65 -21.48
N GLY A 113 -12.38 5.58 -21.27
CA GLY A 113 -12.48 4.45 -22.19
C GLY A 113 -11.52 3.29 -21.94
N ILE A 114 -10.72 3.32 -20.86
CA ILE A 114 -9.86 2.19 -20.48
C ILE A 114 -10.72 1.09 -19.89
N ARG A 115 -10.57 -0.16 -20.38
CA ARG A 115 -11.25 -1.32 -19.79
C ARG A 115 -10.75 -1.51 -18.37
N THR A 116 -11.60 -1.25 -17.39
CA THR A 116 -11.25 -1.22 -15.97
C THR A 116 -11.98 -2.33 -15.22
N GLU A 117 -11.23 -3.20 -14.56
CA GLU A 117 -11.73 -4.29 -13.73
C GLU A 117 -11.22 -4.13 -12.30
N LEU A 118 -12.07 -4.45 -11.31
CA LEU A 118 -11.76 -4.33 -9.88
C LEU A 118 -12.04 -5.66 -9.18
N GLY A 119 -11.20 -6.03 -8.21
CA GLY A 119 -11.47 -7.12 -7.27
C GLY A 119 -10.60 -8.37 -7.45
N LEU A 120 -9.68 -8.40 -8.42
CA LEU A 120 -8.82 -9.57 -8.62
C LEU A 120 -7.79 -9.68 -7.50
N LEU A 121 -7.86 -10.75 -6.70
CA LEU A 121 -7.03 -10.95 -5.49
C LEU A 121 -7.19 -9.82 -4.47
N GLN A 122 -8.43 -9.33 -4.32
CA GLN A 122 -8.75 -8.23 -3.42
C GLN A 122 -8.42 -8.56 -1.96
N THR A 123 -8.75 -9.76 -1.49
CA THR A 123 -8.53 -10.17 -0.10
C THR A 123 -7.05 -10.09 0.27
N GLU A 124 -6.17 -10.56 -0.61
CA GLU A 124 -4.73 -10.54 -0.45
C GLU A 124 -4.18 -9.11 -0.47
N ALA A 125 -4.63 -8.30 -1.43
CA ALA A 125 -4.25 -6.89 -1.51
C ALA A 125 -4.68 -6.09 -0.27
N MET A 126 -5.87 -6.40 0.26
CA MET A 126 -6.38 -5.75 1.47
C MET A 126 -5.58 -6.14 2.72
N ALA A 127 -5.22 -7.42 2.85
CA ALA A 127 -4.36 -7.87 3.95
C ALA A 127 -2.96 -7.24 3.88
N LEU A 128 -2.40 -7.09 2.67
CA LEU A 128 -1.10 -6.46 2.45
C LEU A 128 -1.10 -4.99 2.87
N ASN A 129 -2.17 -4.24 2.62
CA ASN A 129 -2.27 -2.82 2.98
C ASN A 129 -3.12 -2.53 4.23
N ALA A 130 -3.39 -3.54 5.07
CA ALA A 130 -4.21 -3.39 6.27
C ALA A 130 -3.74 -2.27 7.22
N GLY A 131 -2.42 -2.08 7.36
CA GLY A 131 -1.85 -0.98 8.14
C GLY A 131 -2.17 0.40 7.60
N PHE A 132 -2.05 0.59 6.28
CA PHE A 132 -2.42 1.83 5.61
C PHE A 132 -3.92 2.10 5.76
N PHE A 133 -4.78 1.09 5.57
CA PHE A 133 -6.22 1.27 5.70
C PHE A 133 -6.66 1.60 7.13
N LYS A 134 -6.04 0.98 8.13
CA LYS A 134 -6.26 1.33 9.53
C LYS A 134 -5.82 2.77 9.82
N LEU A 135 -4.69 3.20 9.29
CA LEU A 135 -4.21 4.58 9.42
C LEU A 135 -5.20 5.57 8.79
N VAL A 136 -5.69 5.31 7.58
CA VAL A 136 -6.69 6.17 6.91
C VAL A 136 -8.00 6.23 7.70
N ALA A 137 -8.46 5.09 8.22
CA ALA A 137 -9.75 5.01 8.90
C ALA A 137 -9.73 5.56 10.34
N LEU A 138 -8.66 5.31 11.08
CA LEU A 138 -8.59 5.53 12.53
C LEU A 138 -7.45 6.46 12.97
N GLY A 139 -6.57 6.87 12.06
CA GLY A 139 -5.38 7.67 12.40
C GLY A 139 -4.33 6.90 13.20
N ARG A 140 -4.37 5.57 13.21
CA ARG A 140 -3.47 4.70 14.00
C ARG A 140 -2.82 3.61 13.14
N PRO A 141 -1.55 3.23 13.41
CA PRO A 141 -0.91 2.12 12.74
C PRO A 141 -1.55 0.78 13.14
N LEU A 142 -1.33 -0.23 12.31
CA LEU A 142 -1.51 -1.62 12.70
C LEU A 142 -0.39 -2.02 13.65
N LEU A 143 -0.75 -2.52 14.83
CA LEU A 143 0.16 -3.02 15.86
C LEU A 143 0.18 -4.55 15.81
N SER A 144 1.37 -5.12 15.62
CA SER A 144 1.60 -6.56 15.63
C SER A 144 2.48 -7.01 16.81
N ILE A 145 2.33 -8.28 17.20
CA ILE A 145 3.38 -9.01 17.91
C ILE A 145 4.17 -9.79 16.86
N ASP A 146 5.45 -9.49 16.69
CA ASP A 146 6.32 -10.10 15.68
C ASP A 146 7.78 -10.16 16.17
N GLU A 147 8.50 -11.24 15.86
CA GLU A 147 9.95 -11.32 16.09
C GLU A 147 10.72 -10.52 15.02
N ASP A 148 10.19 -10.48 13.78
CA ASP A 148 10.84 -9.83 12.64
C ASP A 148 10.25 -8.43 12.37
N GLY A 149 11.08 -7.42 12.63
CA GLY A 149 10.75 -6.03 12.36
C GLY A 149 10.81 -5.63 10.88
N ALA A 150 11.32 -6.47 9.97
CA ALA A 150 11.63 -6.08 8.60
C ALA A 150 10.43 -5.58 7.79
N ARG A 151 9.20 -6.00 8.13
CA ARG A 151 7.95 -5.58 7.46
C ARG A 151 7.21 -4.46 8.20
N HIS A 152 7.84 -3.85 9.19
CA HIS A 152 7.26 -2.83 10.05
C HIS A 152 8.05 -1.54 9.93
N ASP A 153 7.34 -0.41 10.06
CA ASP A 153 7.94 0.91 9.92
C ASP A 153 8.78 1.27 11.17
N ALA A 154 8.38 0.77 12.35
CA ALA A 154 9.12 0.94 13.61
C ALA A 154 8.73 -0.13 14.65
N GLU A 155 9.60 -0.32 15.64
CA GLU A 155 9.25 -0.99 16.90
C GLU A 155 8.38 -0.04 17.75
N PHE A 156 7.34 -0.56 18.39
CA PHE A 156 6.44 0.20 19.24
C PHE A 156 7.19 0.70 20.47
N ASP A 157 7.15 2.02 20.69
CA ASP A 157 7.75 2.68 21.84
C ASP A 157 6.68 3.37 22.70
N LEU A 158 6.97 3.48 24.01
CA LEU A 158 6.11 4.19 24.96
C LEU A 158 6.93 5.30 25.63
N ALA A 159 6.54 6.55 25.40
CA ALA A 159 7.18 7.68 26.05
C ALA A 159 6.79 7.76 27.54
N ARG A 160 7.59 8.50 28.32
CA ARG A 160 7.32 8.70 29.75
C ARG A 160 5.97 9.40 29.93
N ASN A 161 5.11 8.83 30.78
CA ASN A 161 3.75 9.30 31.08
C ASN A 161 2.77 9.25 29.89
N GLU A 162 3.09 8.51 28.84
CA GLU A 162 2.20 8.28 27.70
C GLU A 162 1.35 7.02 27.94
N THR A 163 0.07 7.02 27.53
CA THR A 163 -0.74 5.80 27.46
C THR A 163 -0.50 5.08 26.13
N PHE A 164 -0.82 3.78 26.03
CA PHE A 164 -0.64 3.06 24.77
C PHE A 164 -1.46 3.64 23.62
N GLU A 165 -2.65 4.14 23.91
CA GLU A 165 -3.53 4.77 22.92
C GLU A 165 -2.91 6.08 22.42
N GLN A 166 -2.34 6.89 23.32
CA GLN A 166 -1.60 8.11 22.96
C GLN A 166 -0.37 7.79 22.11
N ALA A 167 0.36 6.72 22.43
CA ALA A 167 1.49 6.26 21.61
C ALA A 167 1.03 5.86 20.20
N LEU A 168 -0.07 5.11 20.07
CA LEU A 168 -0.63 4.75 18.75
C LEU A 168 -1.10 5.98 17.96
N ASP A 169 -1.73 6.95 18.63
CA ASP A 169 -2.13 8.22 18.01
C ASP A 169 -0.90 9.01 17.52
N ARG A 170 0.16 9.10 18.33
CA ARG A 170 1.42 9.75 17.97
C ARG A 170 2.10 9.07 16.77
N LEU A 171 2.20 7.74 16.80
CA LEU A 171 2.83 6.96 15.73
C LEU A 171 2.05 7.08 14.41
N GLY A 172 0.72 7.09 14.49
CA GLY A 172 -0.14 7.33 13.33
C GLY A 172 -0.05 8.76 12.79
N ALA A 173 0.01 9.76 13.68
CA ALA A 173 0.26 11.15 13.29
C ALA A 173 1.65 11.35 12.64
N ALA A 174 2.64 10.53 13.00
CA ALA A 174 3.94 10.47 12.33
C ALA A 174 3.89 9.74 10.98
N GLY A 175 2.74 9.19 10.60
CA GLY A 175 2.52 8.52 9.32
C GLY A 175 2.91 7.05 9.31
N LEU A 176 3.19 6.43 10.45
CA LEU A 176 3.48 5.00 10.48
C LEU A 176 2.21 4.20 10.18
N THR A 177 2.37 3.18 9.35
CA THR A 177 1.27 2.28 8.94
C THR A 177 1.31 0.97 9.70
N ARG A 178 2.51 0.49 10.08
CA ARG A 178 2.76 -0.79 10.74
C ARG A 178 3.82 -0.62 11.81
N VAL A 179 3.51 -1.01 13.03
CA VAL A 179 4.45 -1.07 14.15
C VAL A 179 4.38 -2.44 14.79
N TYR A 180 5.47 -2.89 15.41
CA TYR A 180 5.53 -4.20 16.06
C TYR A 180 6.06 -4.11 17.49
N VAL A 181 5.73 -5.09 18.31
CA VAL A 181 6.38 -5.36 19.59
C VAL A 181 6.91 -6.79 19.59
N ARG A 182 8.09 -7.00 20.16
CA ARG A 182 8.65 -8.36 20.25
C ARG A 182 7.81 -9.26 21.17
N PRO A 183 7.72 -10.58 20.87
CA PRO A 183 7.10 -11.55 21.76
C PRO A 183 7.80 -11.63 23.12
N GLY A 184 7.10 -12.15 24.12
CA GLY A 184 7.65 -12.38 25.46
C GLY A 184 7.94 -11.11 26.27
N ALA A 185 7.92 -9.92 25.67
CA ALA A 185 8.02 -8.66 26.38
C ALA A 185 6.78 -8.43 27.27
N ALA A 186 6.99 -7.93 28.50
CA ALA A 186 5.89 -7.52 29.37
C ALA A 186 4.95 -6.52 28.68
N LEU A 187 5.51 -5.67 27.82
CA LEU A 187 4.78 -4.73 26.98
C LEU A 187 3.81 -5.42 26.01
N ALA A 188 4.23 -6.50 25.33
CA ALA A 188 3.36 -7.24 24.41
C ALA A 188 2.14 -7.83 25.13
N ALA A 189 2.35 -8.40 26.32
CA ALA A 189 1.25 -8.92 27.15
C ALA A 189 0.27 -7.81 27.58
N GLN A 190 0.77 -6.63 27.94
CA GLN A 190 -0.05 -5.48 28.33
C GLN A 190 -0.88 -4.92 27.17
N LEU A 191 -0.28 -4.80 25.97
CA LEU A 191 -0.97 -4.37 24.75
C LEU A 191 -2.06 -5.38 24.35
N LYS A 192 -1.76 -6.68 24.44
CA LYS A 192 -2.73 -7.75 24.17
C LYS A 192 -3.89 -7.77 25.16
N ALA A 193 -3.62 -7.61 26.46
CA ALA A 193 -4.64 -7.57 27.50
C ALA A 193 -5.62 -6.39 27.34
N ARG A 194 -5.19 -5.30 26.68
CA ARG A 194 -6.03 -4.15 26.33
C ARG A 194 -6.73 -4.27 24.98
N GLY A 195 -6.50 -5.34 24.23
CA GLY A 195 -7.08 -5.52 22.89
C GLY A 195 -6.51 -4.57 21.83
N LEU A 196 -5.28 -4.08 22.01
CA LEU A 196 -4.64 -3.13 21.07
C LEU A 196 -3.84 -3.81 19.96
N VAL A 197 -3.59 -5.12 20.07
CA VAL A 197 -2.85 -5.91 19.08
C VAL A 197 -3.80 -6.36 17.97
N ASP A 198 -3.50 -5.98 16.73
CA ASP A 198 -4.29 -6.37 15.56
C ASP A 198 -3.87 -7.74 15.00
N VAL A 199 -2.57 -8.06 15.08
CA VAL A 199 -1.99 -9.28 14.51
C VAL A 199 -0.99 -9.89 15.48
N ASP A 200 -1.13 -11.16 15.80
CA ASP A 200 -0.19 -11.90 16.65
C ASP A 200 0.52 -12.98 15.83
N ARG A 201 1.83 -12.82 15.61
CA ARG A 201 2.69 -13.73 14.85
C ARG A 201 3.65 -14.52 15.72
N SER A 202 3.51 -14.48 17.04
CA SER A 202 4.38 -15.18 17.99
C SER A 202 4.40 -16.71 17.89
N SER A 203 3.55 -17.30 17.04
CA SER A 203 3.34 -18.76 16.90
C SER A 203 3.60 -19.29 15.49
N GLN A 204 4.19 -18.49 14.59
CA GLN A 204 4.54 -18.89 13.21
C GLN A 204 6.04 -19.08 13.02
#